data_AF-K2MDD5-F1
#
_entry.id   AF-K2MDD5-F1
#
_cell.length_a   1.000
_cell.length_b   1.000
_cell.length_c   1.000
_cell.angle_alpha   90.00
_cell.angle_beta   90.00
_cell.angle_gamma   90.00
#
_symmetry.space_group_name_H-M   'P 1'
#
loop_
_entity.id
_entity.type
_entity.pdbx_description
1 polymer ?
#
loop_
_entity_poly.entity_id
_entity_poly.type
_entity_poly.pdbx_seq_one_letter_code
_entity_poly.pdbx_strand_id
1 'polypeptide(L)'
;MVRPVEQENDQQDTLDPAAEKVRRKLVRFMGINLAILFAAVMAVVLAFVYKSVQPTQTTEETLLLPGDATHAAIALPQGARIVSQALDGMRVSLQLRLADGTEELHVYDLRSGQLQARATLGQ
;
A
#
# COMPACT_ATOMS: atom_id res chain seq x y z
N MET A 1 -52.07 -14.08 -49.32
CA MET A 1 -51.20 -15.26 -49.12
C MET A 1 -50.66 -15.20 -47.70
N VAL A 2 -51.08 -16.13 -46.85
CA VAL A 2 -50.71 -16.21 -45.43
C VAL A 2 -49.40 -16.98 -45.33
N ARG A 3 -48.39 -16.43 -44.65
CA ARG A 3 -47.15 -17.15 -44.31
C ARG A 3 -47.44 -18.09 -43.13
N PRO A 4 -47.06 -19.37 -43.16
CA PRO A 4 -47.17 -20.23 -42.00
C PRO A 4 -46.17 -19.74 -40.94
N VAL A 5 -46.67 -19.55 -39.73
CA VAL A 5 -45.85 -19.35 -38.54
C VAL A 5 -45.27 -20.73 -38.23
N GLU A 6 -43.96 -20.91 -38.46
CA GLU A 6 -43.25 -22.08 -37.96
C GLU A 6 -43.37 -22.04 -36.44
N GLN A 7 -44.20 -22.93 -35.91
CA GLN A 7 -44.35 -23.20 -34.49
C GLN A 7 -42.98 -23.66 -34.01
N GLU A 8 -42.28 -22.80 -33.28
CA GLU A 8 -41.17 -23.18 -32.41
C GLU A 8 -41.69 -24.31 -31.54
N ASN A 9 -41.23 -25.52 -31.86
CA ASN A 9 -41.63 -26.72 -31.15
C ASN A 9 -40.98 -26.62 -29.77
N ASP A 10 -41.78 -26.23 -28.78
CA ASP A 10 -41.52 -26.39 -27.34
C ASP A 10 -41.41 -27.90 -27.00
N GLN A 11 -40.42 -28.56 -27.59
CA GLN A 11 -39.96 -29.87 -27.19
C GLN A 11 -39.24 -29.63 -25.86
N GLN A 12 -40.03 -29.63 -24.79
CA GLN A 12 -39.58 -29.79 -23.41
C GLN A 12 -38.89 -31.16 -23.32
N ASP A 13 -37.66 -31.20 -23.81
CA ASP A 13 -36.80 -32.36 -23.75
C ASP A 13 -36.65 -32.69 -22.26
N THR A 14 -37.11 -33.87 -21.87
CA THR A 14 -37.16 -34.31 -20.49
C THR A 14 -35.72 -34.44 -20.03
N LEU A 15 -35.18 -33.34 -19.47
CA LEU A 15 -33.78 -33.19 -19.10
C LEU A 15 -33.31 -34.45 -18.39
N ASP A 16 -32.50 -35.22 -19.10
CA ASP A 16 -31.97 -36.50 -18.62
C ASP A 16 -31.36 -36.28 -17.22
N PRO A 17 -31.73 -37.06 -16.18
CA PRO A 17 -31.26 -36.84 -14.80
C PRO A 17 -29.73 -36.83 -14.66
N ALA A 18 -29.00 -37.35 -15.65
CA ALA A 18 -27.55 -37.20 -15.77
C ALA A 18 -27.11 -35.76 -16.11
N ALA A 19 -27.83 -35.06 -17.00
CA ALA A 19 -27.50 -33.70 -17.45
C ALA A 19 -27.64 -32.65 -16.33
N GLU A 20 -28.63 -32.80 -15.45
CA GLU A 20 -28.84 -31.88 -14.33
C GLU A 20 -27.71 -31.95 -13.29
N LYS A 21 -27.16 -33.15 -13.05
CA LYS A 21 -25.99 -33.36 -12.17
C LYS A 21 -24.75 -32.64 -12.72
N VAL A 22 -24.56 -32.67 -14.04
CA VAL A 22 -23.44 -31.98 -14.71
C VAL A 22 -23.63 -30.46 -14.63
N ARG A 23 -24.83 -29.94 -14.90
CA ARG A 23 -25.14 -28.50 -14.77
C ARG A 23 -24.83 -27.99 -13.37
N ARG A 24 -25.24 -28.73 -12.33
CA ARG A 24 -24.95 -28.38 -10.93
C ARG A 24 -23.45 -28.36 -10.65
N LYS A 25 -22.69 -29.30 -11.21
CA LYS A 25 -21.23 -29.38 -11.07
C LYS A 25 -20.53 -28.23 -11.78
N LEU A 26 -20.98 -27.85 -12.96
CA LEU A 26 -20.47 -26.70 -13.73
C LEU A 26 -20.70 -25.38 -13.00
N VAL A 27 -21.92 -25.15 -12.48
CA VAL A 27 -22.23 -23.94 -11.70
C VAL A 27 -21.36 -23.85 -10.46
N ARG A 28 -21.16 -24.98 -9.75
CA ARG A 28 -20.30 -25.02 -8.56
C ARG A 28 -18.84 -24.74 -8.90
N PHE A 29 -18.34 -25.30 -10.00
CA PHE A 29 -16.99 -25.04 -10.49
C PHE A 29 -16.80 -23.56 -10.87
N MET A 30 -17.77 -22.97 -11.56
CA MET A 30 -17.73 -21.56 -11.95
C MET A 30 -17.74 -20.63 -10.73
N GLY A 31 -18.54 -20.95 -9.71
CA GLY A 31 -18.55 -20.19 -8.45
C GLY A 31 -17.21 -20.26 -7.71
N ILE A 32 -16.57 -21.43 -7.66
CA ILE A 32 -15.24 -21.58 -7.04
C ILE A 32 -14.18 -20.77 -7.80
N ASN A 33 -14.16 -20.86 -9.14
CA ASN A 33 -13.21 -20.10 -9.95
C ASN A 33 -13.39 -18.60 -9.79
N LEU A 34 -14.64 -18.11 -9.82
CA LEU A 34 -14.96 -16.71 -9.62
C LEU A 34 -14.55 -16.23 -8.22
N ALA A 35 -14.76 -17.04 -7.18
CA ALA A 35 -14.36 -16.71 -5.83
C ALA A 35 -12.83 -16.56 -5.70
N ILE A 36 -12.06 -17.46 -6.33
CA ILE A 36 -10.59 -17.38 -6.35
C ILE A 36 -10.14 -16.11 -7.08
N LEU A 37 -10.72 -15.83 -8.25
CA LEU A 37 -10.39 -14.63 -9.03
C LEU A 37 -10.68 -13.35 -8.24
N PHE A 38 -11.84 -13.30 -7.59
CA PHE A 38 -12.23 -12.17 -6.75
C PHE A 38 -11.30 -12.02 -5.52
N ALA A 39 -10.96 -13.13 -4.86
CA ALA A 39 -10.04 -13.13 -3.72
C ALA A 39 -8.64 -12.62 -4.11
N ALA A 40 -8.13 -12.99 -5.28
CA ALA A 40 -6.84 -12.49 -5.78
C ALA A 40 -6.86 -10.95 -5.96
N VAL A 41 -7.93 -10.41 -6.55
CA VAL A 41 -8.09 -8.95 -6.69
C VAL A 41 -8.19 -8.27 -5.33
N MET A 42 -9.00 -8.81 -4.42
CA MET A 42 -9.11 -8.29 -3.04
C MET A 42 -7.77 -8.31 -2.31
N ALA A 43 -6.98 -9.37 -2.42
CA ALA A 43 -5.68 -9.47 -1.80
C ALA A 43 -4.72 -8.36 -2.27
N VAL A 44 -4.73 -8.04 -3.56
CA VAL A 44 -3.93 -6.94 -4.12
C VAL A 44 -4.41 -5.59 -3.56
N VAL A 45 -5.72 -5.34 -3.54
CA VAL A 45 -6.28 -4.10 -2.97
C VAL A 45 -5.87 -3.94 -1.50
N LEU A 46 -5.99 -5.00 -0.70
CA LEU A 46 -5.55 -4.99 0.70
C LEU A 46 -4.06 -4.69 0.83
N ALA A 47 -3.21 -5.31 0.00
CA ALA A 47 -1.78 -5.05 -0.01
C ALA A 47 -1.47 -3.58 -0.35
N PHE A 48 -2.18 -2.98 -1.30
CA PHE A 48 -2.02 -1.55 -1.65
C PHE A 48 -2.44 -0.63 -0.51
N VAL A 49 -3.59 -0.88 0.14
CA VAL A 49 -4.03 -0.09 1.30
C VAL A 49 -3.02 -0.21 2.43
N TYR A 50 -2.59 -1.43 2.76
CA TYR A 50 -1.62 -1.66 3.83
C TYR A 50 -0.25 -1.06 3.51
N LYS A 51 0.17 -1.07 2.24
CA LYS A 51 1.40 -0.40 1.77
C LYS A 51 1.27 1.12 1.76
N SER A 52 0.08 1.67 1.54
CA SER A 52 -0.19 3.11 1.57
C SER A 52 -0.28 3.65 3.00
N VAL A 53 -0.72 2.84 3.96
CA VAL A 53 -0.83 3.22 5.37
C VAL A 53 0.48 3.00 6.11
N GLN A 54 1.29 2.04 5.69
CA GLN A 54 2.69 2.02 6.09
C GLN A 54 3.39 3.22 5.43
N PRO A 55 4.11 4.07 6.17
CA PRO A 55 5.02 5.02 5.57
C PRO A 55 6.12 4.22 4.89
N THR A 56 5.87 3.85 3.63
CA THR A 56 6.93 3.46 2.73
C THR A 56 7.84 4.67 2.71
N GLN A 57 9.09 4.49 3.14
CA GLN A 57 10.16 5.45 2.92
C GLN A 57 10.46 5.48 1.42
N THR A 58 9.45 5.79 0.60
CA THR A 58 9.61 6.15 -0.78
C THR A 58 10.19 7.54 -0.70
N THR A 59 11.50 7.61 -0.89
CA THR A 59 12.17 8.81 -1.36
C THR A 59 11.43 9.26 -2.61
N GLU A 60 10.40 10.09 -2.44
CA GLU A 60 9.86 10.89 -3.52
C GLU A 60 11.01 11.79 -3.91
N GLU A 61 11.74 11.43 -4.95
CA GLU A 61 12.77 12.26 -5.54
C GLU A 61 12.06 13.42 -6.27
N THR A 62 11.50 14.38 -5.51
CA THR A 62 11.20 15.71 -6.07
C THR A 62 12.51 16.23 -6.60
N LEU A 63 12.63 16.27 -7.93
CA LEU A 63 13.67 17.00 -8.62
C LEU A 63 13.63 18.44 -8.09
N LEU A 64 14.56 18.75 -7.19
CA LEU A 64 14.82 20.13 -6.80
C LEU A 64 15.49 20.78 -8.00
N LEU A 65 14.86 21.82 -8.55
CA LEU A 65 15.49 22.64 -9.57
C LEU A 65 16.75 23.29 -8.95
N PRO A 66 17.88 23.35 -9.69
CA PRO A 66 19.09 24.00 -9.18
C PRO A 66 18.80 25.47 -8.86
N GLY A 67 18.85 25.84 -7.57
CA GLY A 67 18.69 27.22 -7.11
C GLY A 67 17.68 27.45 -5.99
N ASP A 68 16.81 26.48 -5.69
CA ASP A 68 15.85 26.60 -4.60
C ASP A 68 16.48 26.08 -3.29
N ALA A 69 17.22 26.94 -2.59
CA ALA A 69 17.79 26.62 -1.29
C ALA A 69 16.68 26.63 -0.22
N THR A 70 16.06 25.47 0.02
CA THR A 70 15.02 25.33 1.04
C THR A 70 15.62 25.50 2.44
N HIS A 71 15.17 26.53 3.16
CA HIS A 71 15.55 26.75 4.55
C HIS A 71 14.57 26.00 5.46
N ALA A 72 15.07 24.98 6.17
CA ALA A 72 14.31 24.27 7.19
C ALA A 72 14.87 24.58 8.57
N ALA A 73 14.01 25.03 9.50
CA ALA A 73 14.38 25.23 10.89
C ALA A 73 14.08 23.95 11.69
N ILE A 74 15.12 23.34 12.27
CA ILE A 74 14.99 22.14 13.10
C ILE A 74 15.08 22.55 14.56
N ALA A 75 14.01 22.33 15.32
CA ALA A 75 14.00 22.58 16.76
C ALA A 75 14.74 21.46 17.49
N LEU A 76 15.84 21.82 18.17
CA LEU A 76 16.61 20.89 18.99
C LEU A 76 16.17 20.98 20.47
N PRO A 77 16.22 19.88 21.24
CA PRO A 77 15.96 19.91 22.67
C PRO A 77 16.94 20.87 23.38
N GLN A 78 16.46 21.56 24.42
CA GLN A 78 17.32 22.49 25.16
C GLN A 78 18.51 21.76 25.80
N GLY A 79 19.71 22.30 25.63
CA GLY A 79 20.95 21.70 26.13
C GLY A 79 21.43 20.48 25.36
N ALA A 80 20.76 20.08 24.26
CA ALA A 80 21.24 18.98 23.43
C ALA A 80 22.48 19.39 22.62
N ARG A 81 23.46 18.49 22.54
CA ARG A 81 24.67 18.64 21.73
C ARG A 81 24.64 17.66 20.57
N ILE A 82 24.91 18.13 19.35
CA ILE A 82 25.07 17.27 18.19
C ILE A 82 26.39 16.50 18.32
N VAL A 83 26.30 15.17 18.33
CA VAL A 83 27.45 14.25 18.39
C VAL A 83 27.84 13.81 16.98
N SER A 84 26.85 13.48 16.15
CA SER A 84 27.04 13.03 14.77
C SER A 84 25.87 13.45 13.89
N GLN A 85 26.12 13.56 12.59
CA GLN A 85 25.11 13.87 11.61
C GLN A 85 25.38 13.09 10.32
N ALA A 86 24.31 12.61 9.68
CA ALA A 86 24.38 12.01 8.34
C ALA A 86 23.21 12.49 7.49
N LEU A 87 23.48 12.77 6.22
CA LEU A 87 22.52 13.26 5.24
C LEU A 87 22.36 12.23 4.13
N ASP A 88 21.12 11.86 3.84
CA ASP A 88 20.73 10.99 2.72
C ASP A 88 19.59 11.65 1.94
N GLY A 89 19.94 12.27 0.81
CA GLY A 89 19.02 13.05 -0.01
C GLY A 89 18.32 14.16 0.81
N MET A 90 17.03 13.97 1.07
CA MET A 90 16.18 14.91 1.81
C MET A 90 16.00 14.53 3.29
N ARG A 91 16.69 13.50 3.76
CA ARG A 91 16.61 13.02 5.14
C ARG A 91 17.92 13.30 5.86
N VAL A 92 17.83 13.93 7.03
CA VAL A 92 18.98 14.14 7.90
C VAL A 92 18.78 13.37 9.20
N SER A 93 19.81 12.63 9.61
CA SER A 93 19.88 12.03 10.94
C SER A 93 20.85 12.83 11.79
N LEU A 94 20.43 13.13 13.02
CA LEU A 94 21.19 13.86 14.02
C LEU A 94 21.27 12.96 15.26
N GLN A 95 22.49 12.58 15.62
CA GLN A 95 22.77 12.01 16.94
C GLN A 95 22.96 13.15 17.91
N LEU A 96 22.12 13.18 18.92
CA LEU A 96 22.08 14.21 19.95
C LEU A 96 22.47 13.56 21.28
N ARG A 97 23.32 14.23 22.04
CA ARG A 97 23.49 13.95 23.47
C ARG A 97 22.69 14.98 24.24
N LEU A 98 21.70 14.53 25.00
CA LEU A 98 20.84 15.37 25.81
C LEU A 98 21.59 15.86 27.07
N ALA A 99 21.00 16.83 27.77
CA ALA A 99 21.58 17.40 28.99
C ALA A 99 21.70 16.39 30.14
N ASP A 100 20.91 15.32 30.12
CA ASP A 100 20.96 14.18 31.04
C ASP A 100 22.10 13.18 30.72
N GLY A 101 22.80 13.38 29.59
CA GLY A 101 23.87 12.50 29.12
C GLY A 101 23.38 11.34 28.23
N THR A 102 22.07 11.18 28.05
CA THR A 102 21.50 10.17 27.15
C THR A 102 21.74 10.54 25.69
N GLU A 103 22.03 9.54 24.86
CA GLU A 103 22.15 9.73 23.42
C GLU A 103 20.84 9.37 22.71
N GLU A 104 20.42 10.20 21.77
CA GLU A 104 19.24 9.99 20.95
C GLU A 104 19.56 10.21 19.46
N LEU A 105 19.01 9.37 18.59
CA LEU A 105 19.03 9.51 17.15
C LEU A 105 17.70 10.12 16.73
N HIS A 106 17.76 11.31 16.16
CA HIS A 106 16.61 11.97 15.56
C HIS A 106 16.76 11.95 14.04
N VAL A 107 15.72 11.52 13.33
CA VAL A 107 15.68 11.52 11.87
C VAL A 107 14.65 12.55 11.42
N TYR A 108 15.09 13.54 10.66
CA TYR A 108 14.25 14.61 10.14
C TYR A 108 14.13 14.54 8.62
N ASP A 109 12.98 15.00 8.14
CA ASP A 109 12.72 15.29 6.74
C ASP A 109 13.00 16.77 6.46
N LEU A 110 13.92 17.07 5.56
CA LEU A 110 14.35 18.43 5.24
C LEU A 110 13.36 19.20 4.35
N ARG A 111 12.38 18.55 3.71
CA ARG A 111 11.31 19.26 2.99
C ARG A 111 10.32 19.89 3.96
N SER A 112 10.00 19.17 5.02
CA SER A 112 8.94 19.54 5.97
C SER A 112 9.47 20.04 7.32
N GLY A 113 10.73 19.79 7.65
CA GLY A 113 11.31 20.02 8.97
C GLY A 113 10.77 19.08 10.05
N GLN A 114 10.01 18.05 9.68
CA GLN A 114 9.33 17.16 10.63
C GLN A 114 10.26 16.05 11.11
N LEU A 115 10.11 15.68 12.40
CA LEU A 115 10.78 14.53 12.99
C LEU A 115 10.06 13.25 12.53
N GLN A 116 10.73 12.41 11.74
CA GLN A 116 10.21 11.13 11.27
C GLN A 116 10.49 9.98 12.25
N ALA A 117 11.63 10.02 12.96
CA ALA A 117 11.96 8.97 13.92
C ALA A 117 12.78 9.52 15.10
N ARG A 118 12.59 8.92 16.27
CA ARG A 118 13.41 9.09 17.47
C ARG A 118 13.77 7.73 18.02
N ALA A 119 15.03 7.52 18.35
CA ALA A 119 15.51 6.33 19.05
C ALA A 119 16.53 6.74 20.12
N THR A 120 16.49 6.11 21.30
CA THR A 120 17.53 6.26 22.33
C THR A 120 18.69 5.31 22.00
N LEU A 121 19.92 5.81 21.95
CA LEU A 121 21.12 4.98 21.86
C LEU A 121 21.67 4.73 23.27
N GLY A 122 21.85 3.47 23.61
CA GLY A 122 22.29 3.03 24.94
C GLY A 122 21.28 2.10 25.58
N GLN A 123 21.61 0.80 25.55
CA GLN A 123 21.19 -0.21 26.51
C GLN A 123 22.48 -0.83 27.03
#